data_AF-A0A813IPW9-F1
#
_entry.id   AF-A0A813IPW9-F1
#
_cell.length_a   1.000
_cell.length_b   1.000
_cell.length_c   1.000
_cell.angle_alpha   90.00
_cell.angle_beta   90.00
_cell.angle_gamma   90.00
#
_symmetry.space_group_name_H-M   'P 1'
#
loop_
_entity.id
_entity.type
_entity.pdbx_description
1 polymer ?
#
loop_
_entity_poly.entity_id
_entity_poly.type
_entity_poly.pdbx_seq_one_letter_code
_entity_poly.pdbx_strand_id
1 'polypeptide(L)'
;MDGSGSEDDGLEFNFNSSEDIMSACVGIIHCIATVALCCMCRKLCRRFTGGKPAVAAEIELEVSPDCLQPRKRVLTSYLLWLGGISIVPAHHFYLERLVHGLIATWTLNFCGIGWVLDFFLMPFYVRGFNRRRAAPTAAYDGSRRQLLCRLPAFLLVVVSLLLYTVVYLPYWLHVLKVVDIDRIAAQTEVNPYDTLGIAGSASLHEAKSAYRTLSLKWHPDRNAGCGKSCDDKMSEITKAFNLVKMRRAPPPADRSWEGWLQDVGKDWFYLFEVFKESKPQDRPKSDL
;
A
#
# COMPACT_ATOMS: atom_id res chain seq x y z
N MET A 1 14.32 -41.77 21.80
CA MET A 1 14.31 -41.22 23.18
C MET A 1 15.42 -40.20 23.24
N ASP A 2 15.40 -39.19 22.37
CA ASP A 2 14.47 -38.05 22.31
C ASP A 2 14.88 -37.03 23.38
N GLY A 3 15.42 -35.93 22.89
CA GLY A 3 15.82 -34.75 23.64
C GLY A 3 15.97 -33.61 22.66
N SER A 4 14.83 -33.20 22.12
CA SER A 4 14.60 -32.07 21.24
C SER A 4 15.29 -30.79 21.75
N GLY A 5 16.29 -30.31 21.01
CA GLY A 5 16.71 -28.92 21.07
C GLY A 5 15.71 -28.09 20.28
N SER A 6 14.90 -27.32 20.98
CA SER A 6 14.11 -26.24 20.40
C SER A 6 15.06 -25.16 19.89
N GLU A 7 15.32 -25.14 18.58
CA GLU A 7 15.79 -23.94 17.91
C GLU A 7 14.63 -22.94 17.93
N ASP A 8 14.72 -21.98 18.84
CA ASP A 8 13.94 -20.76 18.78
C ASP A 8 14.29 -20.07 17.45
N ASP A 9 13.41 -20.21 16.46
CA ASP A 9 13.37 -19.39 15.25
C ASP A 9 13.02 -17.95 15.64
N GLY A 10 14.00 -17.29 16.26
CA GLY A 10 14.03 -15.86 16.45
C GLY A 10 13.93 -15.20 15.09
N LEU A 11 12.82 -14.52 14.87
CA LEU A 11 12.53 -13.65 13.74
C LEU A 11 13.50 -12.45 13.76
N GLU A 12 14.79 -12.71 13.56
CA GLU A 12 15.79 -11.66 13.37
C GLU A 12 15.57 -11.06 11.99
N PHE A 13 14.81 -9.96 11.98
CA PHE A 13 14.65 -9.09 10.83
C PHE A 13 16.00 -8.43 10.53
N ASN A 14 16.86 -9.16 9.83
CA ASN A 14 18.23 -8.76 9.55
C ASN A 14 18.24 -7.70 8.43
N PHE A 15 18.15 -6.43 8.83
CA PHE A 15 18.27 -5.25 7.97
C PHE A 15 19.71 -5.10 7.45
N ASN A 16 20.10 -5.91 6.46
CA ASN A 16 21.48 -5.86 5.96
C ASN A 16 21.62 -5.80 4.44
N SER A 17 20.53 -5.67 3.68
CA SER A 17 20.60 -5.30 2.27
C SER A 17 20.60 -3.78 2.12
N SER A 18 21.50 -3.24 1.31
CA SER A 18 21.54 -1.81 0.95
C SER A 18 20.23 -1.32 0.35
N GLU A 19 19.42 -2.22 -0.20
CA GLU A 19 18.08 -1.94 -0.74
C GLU A 19 17.04 -1.72 0.37
N ASP A 20 17.11 -2.44 1.48
CA ASP A 20 16.21 -2.27 2.63
C ASP A 20 16.46 -0.92 3.33
N ILE A 21 17.74 -0.53 3.42
CA ILE A 21 18.15 0.78 3.95
C ILE A 21 17.69 1.91 3.03
N MET A 22 17.81 1.75 1.70
CA MET A 22 17.36 2.75 0.73
C MET A 22 15.83 2.92 0.79
N SER A 23 15.08 1.82 0.84
CA SER A 23 13.61 1.83 0.97
C SER A 23 13.17 2.50 2.28
N ALA A 24 13.81 2.17 3.40
CA ALA A 24 13.56 2.81 4.68
C ALA A 24 13.87 4.31 4.66
N CYS A 25 15.01 4.72 4.09
CA CYS A 25 15.39 6.13 3.93
C CYS A 25 14.39 6.90 3.08
N VAL A 26 13.94 6.34 1.95
CA VAL A 26 12.92 6.95 1.09
C VAL A 26 11.61 7.10 1.86
N GLY A 27 11.19 6.09 2.61
CA GLY A 27 10.01 6.17 3.48
C GLY A 27 10.13 7.28 4.53
N ILE A 28 11.28 7.40 5.19
CA ILE A 28 11.55 8.45 6.19
C ILE A 28 11.51 9.84 5.55
N ILE A 29 12.13 10.02 4.37
CA ILE A 29 12.11 11.30 3.65
C ILE A 29 10.69 11.70 3.25
N HIS A 30 9.88 10.75 2.76
CA HIS A 30 8.47 11.00 2.44
C HIS A 30 7.66 11.37 3.69
N CYS A 31 7.90 10.71 4.82
CA CYS A 31 7.30 11.04 6.11
C CYS A 31 7.69 12.46 6.58
N ILE A 32 8.97 12.82 6.50
CA ILE A 32 9.45 14.17 6.89
C ILE A 32 8.87 15.23 5.97
N ALA A 33 8.90 15.04 4.64
CA ALA A 33 8.32 15.97 3.67
C ALA A 33 6.81 16.15 3.89
N THR A 34 6.11 15.06 4.19
CA THR A 34 4.69 15.05 4.55
C THR A 34 4.41 15.87 5.81
N VAL A 35 5.17 15.63 6.88
CA VAL A 35 5.02 16.35 8.15
C VAL A 35 5.36 17.83 7.96
N ALA A 36 6.40 18.16 7.21
CA ALA A 36 6.79 19.53 6.88
C ALA A 36 5.69 20.24 6.09
N LEU A 37 5.13 19.60 5.05
CA LEU A 37 4.02 20.13 4.27
C LEU A 37 2.78 20.36 5.13
N CYS A 38 2.43 19.41 6.00
CA CYS A 38 1.32 19.54 6.95
C CYS A 38 1.55 20.71 7.94
N CYS A 39 2.77 20.85 8.45
CA CYS A 39 3.16 21.95 9.34
C CYS A 39 3.13 23.31 8.63
N MET A 40 3.58 23.39 7.38
CA MET A 40 3.50 24.60 6.56
C MET A 40 2.04 24.97 6.27
N CYS A 41 1.21 24.01 5.87
CA CYS A 41 -0.22 24.25 5.66
C CYS A 41 -0.91 24.75 6.94
N ARG A 42 -0.55 24.19 8.12
CA ARG A 42 -1.04 24.66 9.43
C ARG A 42 -0.59 26.10 9.74
N LYS A 43 0.68 26.43 9.50
CA LYS A 43 1.23 27.79 9.71
C LYS A 43 0.57 28.82 8.79
N LEU A 44 0.37 28.49 7.51
CA LEU A 44 -0.33 29.33 6.54
C LEU A 44 -1.80 29.53 6.89
N CYS A 45 -2.48 28.47 7.35
CA CYS A 45 -3.85 28.59 7.87
C CYS A 45 -3.93 29.56 9.05
N ARG A 46 -3.01 29.45 10.02
CA ARG A 46 -2.98 30.25 11.25
C ARG A 46 -2.64 31.73 11.01
N ARG A 47 -1.72 32.06 10.11
CA ARG A 47 -1.41 33.47 9.75
C ARG A 47 -2.66 34.20 9.27
N PHE A 48 -3.48 33.50 8.52
CA PHE A 48 -4.81 33.90 8.08
C PHE A 48 -5.91 34.07 9.15
N THR A 49 -5.74 33.54 10.36
CA THR A 49 -6.78 33.56 11.43
C THR A 49 -6.52 34.64 12.48
N GLY A 50 -5.51 35.48 12.30
CA GLY A 50 -5.11 36.51 13.28
C GLY A 50 -6.07 37.69 13.42
N GLY A 51 -7.17 37.75 12.67
CA GLY A 51 -8.24 38.71 12.93
C GLY A 51 -9.13 38.19 14.05
N LYS A 52 -9.00 38.74 15.27
CA LYS A 52 -10.02 38.56 16.32
C LYS A 52 -11.39 38.92 15.71
N PRO A 53 -12.43 38.09 15.84
CA PRO A 53 -13.77 38.58 15.52
C PRO A 53 -14.02 39.78 16.42
N ALA A 54 -14.34 40.93 15.82
CA ALA A 54 -14.84 42.07 16.57
C ALA A 54 -16.01 41.54 17.41
N VAL A 55 -15.89 41.67 18.74
CA VAL A 55 -16.96 41.31 19.66
C VAL A 55 -18.11 42.24 19.32
N ALA A 56 -19.04 41.75 18.50
CA ALA A 56 -20.29 42.44 18.26
C ALA A 56 -21.02 42.46 19.61
N ALA A 57 -21.46 43.65 20.00
CA ALA A 57 -22.14 43.93 21.26
C ALA A 57 -23.11 42.81 21.67
N GLU A 58 -23.06 42.41 22.94
CA GLU A 58 -24.03 41.49 23.54
C GLU A 58 -25.44 42.06 23.34
N ILE A 59 -26.18 41.45 22.42
CA ILE A 59 -27.62 41.61 22.34
C ILE A 59 -28.19 40.36 22.99
N GLU A 60 -28.76 40.54 24.19
CA GLU A 60 -29.48 39.50 24.91
C GLU A 60 -30.74 39.17 24.11
N LEU A 61 -30.70 38.05 23.38
CA LEU A 61 -31.77 37.58 22.51
C LEU A 61 -32.20 36.22 23.05
N GLU A 62 -33.44 36.14 23.53
CA GLU A 62 -34.04 34.92 24.05
C GLU A 62 -34.27 33.95 22.87
N VAL A 63 -33.27 33.12 22.57
CA VAL A 63 -33.27 32.18 21.45
C VAL A 63 -33.54 30.79 21.99
N SER A 64 -34.58 30.13 21.47
CA SER A 64 -34.83 28.70 21.70
C SER A 64 -33.54 27.90 21.44
N PRO A 65 -33.09 27.05 22.40
CA PRO A 65 -31.75 26.44 22.41
C PRO A 65 -31.44 25.55 21.18
N ASP A 66 -32.45 25.24 20.36
CA ASP A 66 -32.32 24.39 19.17
C ASP A 66 -31.64 25.07 17.96
N CYS A 67 -31.40 26.38 17.99
CA CYS A 67 -30.93 27.18 16.84
C CYS A 67 -29.44 27.64 16.91
N LEU A 68 -28.59 26.96 17.67
CA LEU A 68 -27.22 27.42 17.97
C LEU A 68 -26.14 26.98 16.98
N GLN A 69 -26.46 26.20 15.94
CA GLN A 69 -25.43 25.69 15.01
C GLN A 69 -25.10 26.70 13.89
N PRO A 70 -23.80 26.84 13.51
CA PRO A 70 -23.41 27.69 12.39
C PRO A 70 -23.94 27.13 11.07
N ARG A 71 -24.25 28.03 10.12
CA ARG A 71 -24.73 27.66 8.79
C ARG A 71 -23.65 26.87 8.05
N LYS A 72 -24.06 25.80 7.37
CA LYS A 72 -23.18 24.97 6.55
C LYS A 72 -23.17 25.46 5.11
N ARG A 73 -22.02 25.34 4.44
CA ARG A 73 -21.87 25.70 3.03
C ARG A 73 -21.97 24.46 2.14
N VAL A 74 -22.69 24.59 1.03
CA VAL A 74 -22.79 23.52 0.01
C VAL A 74 -21.41 23.11 -0.50
N LEU A 75 -20.54 24.09 -0.75
CA LEU A 75 -19.17 23.83 -1.19
C LEU A 75 -18.36 23.01 -0.17
N THR A 76 -18.50 23.27 1.13
CA THR A 76 -17.81 22.47 2.16
C THR A 76 -18.27 21.01 2.10
N SER A 77 -19.57 20.78 1.91
CA SER A 77 -20.12 19.43 1.74
C SER A 77 -19.56 18.74 0.50
N TYR A 78 -19.43 19.43 -0.64
CA TYR A 78 -18.79 18.86 -1.83
C TYR A 78 -17.30 18.59 -1.65
N LEU A 79 -16.57 19.44 -0.92
CA LEU A 79 -15.15 19.20 -0.61
C LEU A 79 -14.97 17.98 0.30
N LEU A 80 -15.91 17.74 1.22
CA LEU A 80 -15.92 16.54 2.06
C LEU A 80 -16.33 15.29 1.29
N TRP A 81 -17.27 15.44 0.35
CA TRP A 81 -17.70 14.38 -0.55
C TRP A 81 -16.56 13.95 -1.49
N LEU A 82 -15.88 14.92 -2.11
CA LEU A 82 -14.76 14.66 -3.03
C LEU A 82 -13.47 14.27 -2.28
N GLY A 83 -13.20 14.91 -1.14
CA GLY A 83 -12.06 14.57 -0.27
C GLY A 83 -12.23 13.26 0.49
N GLY A 84 -13.46 12.73 0.52
CA GLY A 84 -13.86 11.44 1.08
C GLY A 84 -13.73 10.29 0.08
N ILE A 85 -12.69 10.28 -0.75
CA ILE A 85 -12.27 9.11 -1.56
C ILE A 85 -12.01 7.87 -0.67
N SER A 86 -11.87 8.07 0.64
CA SER A 86 -11.95 7.03 1.65
C SER A 86 -13.41 6.75 2.01
N ILE A 87 -13.81 5.47 1.91
CA ILE A 87 -14.98 4.71 2.43
C ILE A 87 -15.98 5.40 3.40
N VAL A 88 -15.54 6.41 4.18
CA VAL A 88 -16.34 7.17 5.12
C VAL A 88 -17.00 8.40 4.46
N PRO A 89 -18.35 8.48 4.41
CA PRO A 89 -19.09 9.59 3.81
C PRO A 89 -19.12 10.83 4.72
N ALA A 90 -18.01 11.56 4.76
CA ALA A 90 -17.78 12.68 5.68
C ALA A 90 -18.81 13.81 5.57
N HIS A 91 -19.41 14.04 4.40
CA HIS A 91 -20.46 15.05 4.20
C HIS A 91 -21.75 14.73 4.96
N HIS A 92 -22.10 13.46 5.15
CA HIS A 92 -23.28 13.06 5.94
C HIS A 92 -23.08 13.36 7.43
N PHE A 93 -21.88 13.10 7.97
CA PHE A 93 -21.54 13.45 9.35
C PHE A 93 -21.47 14.97 9.55
N TYR A 94 -20.91 15.71 8.59
CA TYR A 94 -20.86 17.17 8.62
C TYR A 94 -22.25 17.84 8.60
N LEU A 95 -23.21 17.22 7.92
CA LEU A 95 -24.62 17.65 7.90
C LEU A 95 -25.45 16.98 9.01
N GLU A 96 -24.81 16.33 9.98
CA GLU A 96 -25.42 15.65 11.14
C GLU A 96 -26.49 14.61 10.79
N ARG A 97 -26.36 13.98 9.61
CA ARG A 97 -27.21 12.88 9.14
C ARG A 97 -26.58 11.54 9.53
N LEU A 98 -26.44 11.30 10.83
CA LEU A 98 -25.70 10.15 11.37
C LEU A 98 -26.21 8.80 10.86
N VAL A 99 -27.53 8.59 10.82
CA VAL A 99 -28.10 7.32 10.33
C VAL A 99 -27.71 7.05 8.88
N HIS A 100 -27.80 8.08 8.02
CA HIS A 100 -27.40 7.94 6.61
C HIS A 100 -25.89 7.77 6.48
N GLY A 101 -25.10 8.50 7.27
CA GLY A 101 -23.65 8.35 7.32
C GLY A 101 -23.23 6.94 7.73
N LEU A 102 -23.86 6.36 8.75
CA LEU A 102 -23.59 5.00 9.20
C LEU A 102 -23.98 3.97 8.14
N ILE A 103 -25.20 4.04 7.59
CA ILE A 103 -25.64 3.14 6.52
C ILE A 103 -24.71 3.24 5.31
N ALA A 104 -24.39 4.46 4.88
CA ALA A 104 -23.48 4.68 3.76
C ALA A 104 -22.04 4.22 4.06
N THR A 105 -21.57 4.26 5.30
CA THR A 105 -20.25 3.69 5.64
C THR A 105 -20.24 2.16 5.48
N TRP A 106 -21.26 1.49 6.02
CA TRP A 106 -21.34 0.02 6.00
C TRP A 106 -21.68 -0.55 4.62
N THR A 107 -22.40 0.19 3.79
CA THR A 107 -22.85 -0.26 2.46
C THR A 107 -21.95 0.22 1.32
N LEU A 108 -20.79 0.82 1.64
CA LEU A 108 -19.94 1.50 0.64
C LEU A 108 -20.74 2.49 -0.21
N ASN A 109 -21.56 3.27 0.50
CA ASN A 109 -22.51 4.23 -0.01
C ASN A 109 -23.43 3.62 -1.08
N PHE A 110 -24.12 2.52 -0.71
CA PHE A 110 -25.00 1.74 -1.59
C PHE A 110 -24.29 1.26 -2.86
N CYS A 111 -23.16 0.56 -2.70
CA CYS A 111 -22.35 0.04 -3.80
C CYS A 111 -21.97 1.13 -4.82
N GLY A 112 -21.66 2.35 -4.35
CA GLY A 112 -21.29 3.48 -5.18
C GLY A 112 -22.45 4.29 -5.78
N ILE A 113 -23.69 3.79 -5.78
CA ILE A 113 -24.85 4.54 -6.30
C ILE A 113 -25.11 5.79 -5.45
N GLY A 114 -24.92 5.68 -4.13
CA GLY A 114 -25.07 6.78 -3.19
C GLY A 114 -24.14 7.95 -3.49
N TRP A 115 -22.98 7.73 -4.11
CA TRP A 115 -22.07 8.82 -4.49
C TRP A 115 -22.69 9.74 -5.53
N VAL A 116 -23.30 9.15 -6.56
CA VAL A 116 -23.97 9.89 -7.63
C VAL A 116 -25.20 10.60 -7.09
N LEU A 117 -26.01 9.91 -6.28
CA LEU A 117 -27.19 10.53 -5.67
C LEU A 117 -26.82 11.69 -4.74
N ASP A 118 -25.77 11.52 -3.93
CA ASP A 118 -25.32 12.57 -3.02
C ASP A 118 -24.88 13.82 -3.78
N PHE A 119 -24.26 13.70 -4.96
CA PHE A 119 -23.92 14.85 -5.81
C PHE A 119 -25.15 15.72 -6.11
N PHE A 120 -26.24 15.12 -6.58
CA PHE A 120 -27.45 15.87 -6.92
C PHE A 120 -28.23 16.34 -5.69
N LEU A 121 -28.22 15.55 -4.62
CA LEU A 121 -29.03 15.81 -3.43
C LEU A 121 -28.34 16.75 -2.43
N MET A 122 -27.04 17.00 -2.57
CA MET A 122 -26.26 17.85 -1.66
C MET A 122 -26.88 19.23 -1.39
N PRO A 123 -27.36 19.99 -2.40
CA PRO A 123 -27.98 21.29 -2.17
C PRO A 123 -29.23 21.18 -1.28
N PHE A 124 -30.00 20.10 -1.42
CA PHE A 124 -31.19 19.85 -0.62
C PHE A 124 -30.83 19.49 0.82
N TYR A 125 -29.79 18.68 1.01
CA TYR A 125 -29.31 18.31 2.35
C TYR A 125 -28.86 19.54 3.14
N VAL A 126 -28.07 20.41 2.51
CA VAL A 126 -27.55 21.63 3.14
C VAL A 126 -28.67 22.62 3.44
N ARG A 127 -29.61 22.82 2.50
CA ARG A 127 -30.80 23.66 2.73
C ARG A 127 -31.65 23.11 3.87
N GLY A 128 -31.86 21.79 3.91
CA GLY A 128 -32.61 21.11 4.97
C GLY A 128 -31.96 21.24 6.34
N PHE A 129 -30.63 21.09 6.42
CA PHE A 129 -29.88 21.31 7.66
C PHE A 129 -30.01 22.76 8.13
N ASN A 130 -29.68 23.72 7.26
CA ASN A 130 -29.69 25.14 7.62
C ASN A 130 -31.10 25.63 8.01
N ARG A 131 -32.17 25.10 7.41
CA ARG A 131 -33.55 25.47 7.78
C ARG A 131 -33.96 24.93 9.15
N ARG A 132 -33.43 23.78 9.57
CA ARG A 132 -33.82 23.10 10.82
C ARG A 132 -32.96 23.44 12.03
N ARG A 133 -31.67 23.75 11.82
CA ARG A 133 -30.67 23.83 12.92
C ARG A 133 -29.89 25.14 12.98
N ALA A 134 -30.07 26.06 12.03
CA ALA A 134 -29.33 27.32 12.00
C ALA A 134 -30.26 28.53 11.90
N ALA A 135 -30.02 29.54 12.72
CA ALA A 135 -30.71 30.82 12.59
C ALA A 135 -30.37 31.49 11.23
N PRO A 136 -31.30 32.22 10.60
CA PRO A 136 -31.05 32.89 9.32
C PRO A 136 -29.86 33.86 9.36
N THR A 137 -29.65 34.50 10.51
CA THR A 137 -28.58 35.46 10.82
C THR A 137 -27.26 34.81 11.24
N ALA A 138 -27.23 33.50 11.49
CA ALA A 138 -26.03 32.83 11.96
C ALA A 138 -24.91 32.85 10.89
N ALA A 139 -23.67 33.02 11.34
CA ALA A 139 -22.50 32.98 10.48
C ALA A 139 -22.30 31.58 9.88
N TYR A 140 -21.65 31.54 8.71
CA TYR A 140 -21.20 30.28 8.12
C TYR A 140 -20.00 29.70 8.86
N ASP A 141 -19.91 28.38 8.89
CA ASP A 141 -18.80 27.69 9.51
C ASP A 141 -17.43 27.93 8.82
N GLY A 142 -16.35 27.88 9.61
CA GLY A 142 -14.98 28.11 9.15
C GLY A 142 -14.33 26.92 8.42
N SER A 143 -15.01 25.78 8.33
CA SER A 143 -14.44 24.50 7.87
C SER A 143 -13.90 24.56 6.45
N ARG A 144 -14.58 25.30 5.54
CA ARG A 144 -14.17 25.47 4.13
C ARG A 144 -12.69 25.80 3.99
N ARG A 145 -12.21 26.74 4.80
CA ARG A 145 -10.85 27.26 4.69
C ARG A 145 -9.82 26.28 5.22
N GLN A 146 -10.14 25.59 6.30
CA GLN A 146 -9.29 24.52 6.83
C GLN A 146 -9.18 23.36 5.84
N LEU A 147 -10.30 23.00 5.19
CA LEU A 147 -10.34 21.98 4.15
C LEU A 147 -9.52 22.38 2.93
N LEU A 148 -9.76 23.55 2.34
CA LEU A 148 -9.04 23.97 1.12
C LEU A 148 -7.51 24.04 1.32
N CYS A 149 -7.05 24.38 2.51
CA CYS A 149 -5.62 24.43 2.80
C CYS A 149 -5.01 23.07 3.20
N ARG A 150 -5.80 22.14 3.77
CA ARG A 150 -5.28 20.84 4.25
C ARG A 150 -5.55 19.68 3.30
N LEU A 151 -6.64 19.75 2.54
CA LEU A 151 -7.07 18.70 1.63
C LEU A 151 -6.02 18.38 0.57
N PRO A 152 -5.36 19.35 -0.11
CA PRO A 152 -4.31 19.02 -1.07
C PRO A 152 -3.14 18.26 -0.43
N ALA A 153 -2.69 18.69 0.75
CA ALA A 153 -1.63 17.99 1.47
C ALA A 153 -2.08 16.57 1.87
N PHE A 154 -3.29 16.41 2.40
CA PHE A 154 -3.84 15.09 2.73
C PHE A 154 -3.94 14.17 1.51
N LEU A 155 -4.46 14.67 0.38
CA LEU A 155 -4.55 13.90 -0.86
C LEU A 155 -3.17 13.49 -1.38
N LEU A 156 -2.18 14.37 -1.34
CA LEU A 156 -0.80 14.03 -1.74
C LEU A 156 -0.22 12.91 -0.88
N VAL A 157 -0.47 12.94 0.43
CA VAL A 157 -0.02 11.88 1.35
C VAL A 157 -0.71 10.56 1.04
N VAL A 158 -2.04 10.57 0.88
CA VAL A 158 -2.81 9.38 0.56
C VAL A 158 -2.37 8.78 -0.78
N VAL A 159 -2.21 9.59 -1.82
CA VAL A 159 -1.73 9.14 -3.13
C VAL A 159 -0.31 8.57 -3.03
N SER A 160 0.59 9.21 -2.27
CA SER A 160 1.95 8.71 -2.07
C SER A 160 1.96 7.36 -1.35
N LEU A 161 1.12 7.19 -0.32
CA LEU A 161 0.99 5.92 0.41
C LEU A 161 0.39 4.81 -0.48
N LEU A 162 -0.61 5.13 -1.29
CA LEU A 162 -1.19 4.18 -2.25
C LEU A 162 -0.18 3.77 -3.31
N LEU A 163 0.56 4.72 -3.90
CA LEU A 163 1.61 4.44 -4.87
C LEU A 163 2.72 3.59 -4.26
N TYR A 164 3.18 3.91 -3.04
CA TYR A 164 4.14 3.09 -2.31
C TYR A 164 3.61 1.66 -2.12
N THR A 165 2.38 1.52 -1.65
CA THR A 165 1.77 0.20 -1.43
C THR A 165 1.72 -0.61 -2.72
N VAL A 166 1.29 0.00 -3.83
CA VAL A 166 1.24 -0.67 -5.14
C VAL A 166 2.65 -1.05 -5.61
N VAL A 167 3.59 -0.11 -5.60
CA VAL A 167 4.96 -0.37 -6.08
C VAL A 167 5.62 -1.52 -5.30
N TYR A 168 5.47 -1.55 -3.98
CA TYR A 168 6.12 -2.56 -3.13
C TYR A 168 5.26 -3.80 -2.87
N LEU A 169 4.03 -3.88 -3.39
CA LEU A 169 3.13 -5.02 -3.13
C LEU A 169 3.76 -6.38 -3.47
N PRO A 170 4.39 -6.59 -4.66
CA PRO A 170 5.02 -7.87 -4.98
C PRO A 170 6.13 -8.24 -3.99
N TYR A 171 6.97 -7.26 -3.60
CA TYR A 171 8.01 -7.45 -2.60
C TYR A 171 7.43 -7.88 -1.25
N TRP A 172 6.40 -7.19 -0.75
CA TRP A 172 5.74 -7.54 0.51
C TRP A 172 5.12 -8.94 0.48
N LEU A 173 4.46 -9.32 -0.62
CA LEU A 173 3.89 -10.66 -0.77
C LEU A 173 4.96 -11.76 -0.76
N HIS A 174 6.13 -11.47 -1.34
CA HIS A 174 7.27 -12.38 -1.34
C HIS A 174 7.91 -12.52 0.05
N VAL A 175 8.17 -11.39 0.74
CA VAL A 175 8.75 -11.39 2.10
C VAL A 175 7.83 -12.09 3.10
N LEU A 176 6.51 -11.91 2.97
CA LEU A 176 5.51 -12.60 3.79
C LEU A 176 5.35 -14.09 3.42
N LYS A 177 6.12 -14.62 2.45
CA LYS A 177 6.04 -15.99 1.92
C LYS A 177 4.63 -16.40 1.48
N VAL A 178 3.81 -15.43 1.09
CA VAL A 178 2.48 -15.68 0.52
C VAL A 178 2.61 -16.14 -0.93
N VAL A 179 3.65 -15.67 -1.63
CA VAL A 179 3.91 -15.93 -3.05
C VAL A 179 5.40 -16.19 -3.32
N ASP A 180 5.71 -17.34 -3.92
CA ASP A 180 7.08 -17.72 -4.33
C ASP A 180 7.45 -17.17 -5.71
N ILE A 181 7.81 -15.88 -5.75
CA ILE A 181 8.22 -15.20 -6.99
C ILE A 181 9.51 -15.81 -7.58
N ASP A 182 10.44 -16.26 -6.74
CA ASP A 182 11.74 -16.80 -7.18
C ASP A 182 11.65 -18.10 -7.97
N ARG A 183 10.66 -18.94 -7.67
CA ARG A 183 10.40 -20.19 -8.41
C ARG A 183 10.14 -19.91 -9.89
N ILE A 184 9.22 -18.98 -10.15
CA ILE A 184 8.84 -18.59 -11.52
C ILE A 184 9.99 -17.84 -12.20
N ALA A 185 10.65 -16.95 -11.48
CA ALA A 185 11.78 -16.20 -12.01
C ALA A 185 12.97 -17.10 -12.41
N ALA A 186 13.21 -18.19 -11.68
CA ALA A 186 14.27 -19.16 -11.99
C ALA A 186 13.85 -20.25 -12.99
N GLN A 187 12.55 -20.36 -13.30
CA GLN A 187 11.98 -21.43 -14.12
C GLN A 187 12.33 -22.82 -13.56
N THR A 188 12.16 -22.98 -12.25
CA THR A 188 12.37 -24.22 -11.49
C THR A 188 11.06 -24.71 -10.88
N GLU A 189 10.94 -26.02 -10.60
CA GLU A 189 9.75 -26.57 -9.95
C GLU A 189 9.71 -26.23 -8.45
N VAL A 190 10.89 -26.09 -7.84
CA VAL A 190 11.07 -25.79 -6.41
C VAL A 190 11.73 -24.43 -6.26
N ASN A 191 11.58 -23.81 -5.09
CA ASN A 191 12.25 -22.56 -4.77
C ASN A 191 13.78 -22.70 -4.95
N PRO A 192 14.44 -21.78 -5.66
CA PRO A 192 15.90 -21.83 -5.93
C PRO A 192 16.80 -21.95 -4.70
N TYR A 193 16.39 -21.35 -3.58
CA TYR A 193 17.15 -21.42 -2.32
C TYR A 193 17.07 -22.84 -1.73
N ASP A 194 15.91 -23.47 -1.81
CA ASP A 194 15.68 -24.85 -1.38
C ASP A 194 16.41 -25.85 -2.30
N THR A 195 16.43 -25.63 -3.62
CA THR A 195 17.20 -26.44 -4.57
C THR A 195 18.70 -26.45 -4.26
N LEU A 196 19.23 -25.32 -3.80
CA LEU A 196 20.63 -25.19 -3.39
C LEU A 196 20.88 -25.63 -1.94
N GLY A 197 19.83 -25.82 -1.14
CA GLY A 197 19.92 -26.16 0.28
C GLY A 197 20.52 -25.04 1.13
N ILE A 198 20.24 -23.77 0.77
CA ILE A 198 20.75 -22.59 1.47
C ILE A 198 19.59 -21.73 1.98
N ALA A 199 19.83 -20.94 3.01
CA ALA A 199 18.82 -19.99 3.50
C ALA A 199 18.51 -18.91 2.44
N GLY A 200 17.28 -18.38 2.44
CA GLY A 200 16.90 -17.25 1.58
C GLY A 200 17.77 -16.00 1.80
N SER A 201 18.33 -15.85 3.01
CA SER A 201 19.27 -14.79 3.40
C SER A 201 20.75 -15.11 3.12
N ALA A 202 21.06 -16.29 2.56
CA ALA A 202 22.43 -16.75 2.33
C ALA A 202 23.24 -15.80 1.43
N SER A 203 24.53 -15.70 1.73
CA SER A 203 25.46 -14.87 0.98
C SER A 203 25.78 -15.46 -0.39
N LEU A 204 26.25 -14.62 -1.34
CA LEU A 204 26.68 -15.12 -2.66
C LEU A 204 27.85 -16.11 -2.56
N HIS A 205 28.71 -15.97 -1.53
CA HIS A 205 29.80 -16.90 -1.29
C HIS A 205 29.28 -18.29 -0.90
N GLU A 206 28.31 -18.32 0.01
CA GLU A 206 27.64 -19.55 0.43
C GLU A 206 26.91 -20.23 -0.74
N ALA A 207 26.17 -19.45 -1.54
CA ALA A 207 25.51 -19.96 -2.74
C ALA A 207 26.51 -20.56 -3.75
N LYS A 208 27.68 -19.92 -3.95
CA LYS A 208 28.76 -20.46 -4.79
C LYS A 208 29.33 -21.77 -4.23
N SER A 209 29.48 -21.88 -2.92
CA SER A 209 29.96 -23.09 -2.26
C SER A 209 28.98 -24.26 -2.42
N ALA A 210 27.70 -24.00 -2.17
CA ALA A 210 26.62 -24.97 -2.36
C ALA A 210 26.53 -25.43 -3.81
N TYR A 211 26.55 -24.49 -4.76
CA TYR A 211 26.56 -24.78 -6.19
C TYR A 211 27.72 -25.69 -6.60
N ARG A 212 28.96 -25.39 -6.15
CA ARG A 212 30.14 -26.23 -6.45
C ARG A 212 29.98 -27.65 -5.92
N THR A 213 29.48 -27.77 -4.70
CA THR A 213 29.27 -29.08 -4.04
C THR A 213 28.23 -29.91 -4.78
N LEU A 214 27.08 -29.31 -5.10
CA LEU A 214 26.00 -29.96 -5.84
C LEU A 214 26.39 -30.28 -7.29
N SER A 215 27.09 -29.37 -7.96
CA SER A 215 27.58 -29.61 -9.32
C SER A 215 28.54 -30.80 -9.36
N LEU A 216 29.48 -30.90 -8.42
CA LEU A 216 30.36 -32.07 -8.33
C LEU A 216 29.59 -33.34 -8.00
N LYS A 217 28.55 -33.27 -7.16
CA LYS A 217 27.69 -34.40 -6.81
C LYS A 217 26.92 -34.95 -8.00
N TRP A 218 26.48 -34.10 -8.92
CA TRP A 218 25.69 -34.50 -10.10
C TRP A 218 26.48 -34.48 -11.41
N HIS A 219 27.81 -34.30 -11.36
CA HIS A 219 28.65 -34.25 -12.55
C HIS A 219 28.70 -35.63 -13.24
N PRO A 220 28.63 -35.69 -14.59
CA PRO A 220 28.66 -36.96 -15.33
C PRO A 220 29.94 -37.76 -15.10
N ASP A 221 31.08 -37.07 -14.88
CA ASP A 221 32.38 -37.71 -14.61
C ASP A 221 32.41 -38.50 -13.29
N ARG A 222 31.71 -38.01 -12.24
CA ARG A 222 31.65 -38.70 -10.94
C ARG A 222 30.50 -39.70 -10.85
N ASN A 223 29.51 -39.60 -11.74
CA ASN A 223 28.33 -40.47 -11.77
C ASN A 223 28.15 -41.07 -13.17
N ALA A 224 29.10 -41.90 -13.56
CA ALA A 224 29.02 -42.66 -14.81
C ALA A 224 27.71 -43.48 -14.84
N GLY A 225 26.88 -43.27 -15.86
CA GLY A 225 25.63 -44.01 -16.06
C GLY A 225 24.36 -43.38 -15.47
N CYS A 226 24.44 -42.19 -14.89
CA CYS A 226 23.27 -41.49 -14.31
C CYS A 226 22.24 -41.01 -15.36
N GLY A 227 22.66 -40.87 -16.62
CA GLY A 227 21.80 -40.49 -17.74
C GLY A 227 21.04 -39.18 -17.50
N LYS A 228 19.81 -39.12 -18.02
CA LYS A 228 18.99 -37.90 -18.06
C LYS A 228 18.70 -37.28 -16.68
N SER A 229 18.61 -38.08 -15.63
CA SER A 229 18.32 -37.57 -14.27
C SER A 229 19.42 -36.66 -13.73
N CYS A 230 20.70 -36.92 -14.06
CA CYS A 230 21.80 -36.04 -13.66
C CYS A 230 21.77 -34.73 -14.45
N ASP A 231 21.47 -34.81 -15.76
CA ASP A 231 21.40 -33.64 -16.62
C ASP A 231 20.27 -32.70 -16.19
N ASP A 232 19.09 -33.26 -15.89
CA ASP A 232 17.94 -32.49 -15.41
C ASP A 232 18.25 -31.81 -14.06
N LYS A 233 18.86 -32.54 -13.11
CA LYS A 233 19.27 -31.98 -11.81
C LYS A 233 20.35 -30.93 -11.94
N MET A 234 21.36 -31.16 -12.78
CA MET A 234 22.40 -30.17 -13.05
C MET A 234 21.79 -28.90 -13.65
N SER A 235 20.89 -29.03 -14.62
CA SER A 235 20.19 -27.88 -15.20
C SER A 235 19.39 -27.11 -14.15
N GLU A 236 18.70 -27.80 -13.24
CA GLU A 236 17.92 -27.19 -12.16
C GLU A 236 18.84 -26.40 -11.20
N ILE A 237 19.95 -27.00 -10.77
CA ILE A 237 20.96 -26.38 -9.89
C ILE A 237 21.58 -25.15 -10.56
N THR A 238 21.91 -25.22 -11.85
CA THR A 238 22.45 -24.08 -12.61
C THR A 238 21.45 -22.93 -12.72
N LYS A 239 20.17 -23.22 -13.00
CA LYS A 239 19.10 -22.21 -13.02
C LYS A 239 18.95 -21.53 -11.66
N ALA A 240 18.88 -22.31 -10.59
CA ALA A 240 18.76 -21.81 -9.22
C ALA A 240 19.93 -20.89 -8.84
N PHE A 241 21.17 -21.34 -9.11
CA PHE A 241 22.37 -20.53 -8.84
C PHE A 241 22.42 -19.25 -9.67
N ASN A 242 22.02 -19.30 -10.94
CA ASN A 242 21.99 -18.12 -11.80
C ASN A 242 21.03 -17.05 -11.26
N LEU A 243 19.84 -17.44 -10.77
CA LEU A 243 18.92 -16.50 -10.15
C LEU A 243 19.51 -15.88 -8.88
N VAL A 244 20.03 -16.70 -7.96
CA VAL A 244 20.63 -16.20 -6.71
C VAL A 244 21.81 -15.25 -7.01
N LYS A 245 22.62 -15.58 -8.01
CA LYS A 245 23.72 -14.73 -8.48
C LYS A 245 23.23 -13.38 -8.99
N MET A 246 22.12 -13.34 -9.74
CA MET A 246 21.52 -12.09 -10.22
C MET A 246 20.94 -11.26 -9.07
N ARG A 247 20.16 -11.86 -8.17
CA ARG A 247 19.55 -11.17 -7.01
C ARG A 247 20.59 -10.60 -6.04
N ARG A 248 21.73 -11.26 -5.88
CA ARG A 248 22.82 -10.81 -4.99
C ARG A 248 23.85 -9.91 -5.69
N ALA A 249 23.70 -9.64 -6.99
CA ALA A 249 24.59 -8.74 -7.69
C ALA A 249 24.33 -7.30 -7.21
N PRO A 250 25.36 -6.52 -6.89
CA PRO A 250 25.17 -5.10 -6.61
C PRO A 250 24.59 -4.41 -7.87
N PRO A 251 23.72 -3.40 -7.70
CA PRO A 251 23.23 -2.64 -8.83
C PRO A 251 24.39 -2.01 -9.61
N PRO A 252 24.27 -1.89 -10.94
CA PRO A 252 25.31 -1.28 -11.76
C PRO A 252 25.50 0.20 -11.38
N ALA A 253 26.73 0.70 -11.51
CA ALA A 253 27.10 2.04 -11.06
C ALA A 253 26.34 3.17 -11.80
N ASP A 254 25.87 2.89 -13.03
CA ASP A 254 25.12 3.78 -13.91
C ASP A 254 23.60 3.50 -13.90
N ARG A 255 23.07 2.86 -12.85
CA ARG A 255 21.63 2.52 -12.75
C ARG A 255 20.75 3.76 -12.89
N SER A 256 19.93 3.79 -13.94
CA SER A 256 18.95 4.83 -14.19
C SER A 256 17.58 4.52 -13.57
N TRP A 257 16.69 5.51 -13.53
CA TRP A 257 15.32 5.34 -13.04
C TRP A 257 14.48 4.44 -13.95
N GLU A 258 14.78 4.38 -15.26
CA GLU A 258 14.16 3.46 -16.20
C GLU A 258 14.50 2.00 -15.85
N GLY A 259 15.75 1.73 -15.46
CA GLY A 259 16.17 0.40 -15.01
C GLY A 259 15.41 -0.04 -13.75
N TRP A 260 15.25 0.86 -12.78
CA TRP A 260 14.42 0.59 -11.60
C TRP A 260 12.95 0.30 -11.95
N LEU A 261 12.34 1.06 -12.86
CA LEU A 261 10.97 0.79 -13.32
C LEU A 261 10.83 -0.55 -14.03
N GLN A 262 11.84 -0.95 -14.81
CA GLN A 262 11.86 -2.27 -15.42
C GLN A 262 11.90 -3.38 -14.37
N ASP A 263 12.64 -3.20 -13.27
CA ASP A 263 12.69 -4.18 -12.18
C ASP A 263 11.35 -4.28 -11.45
N VAL A 264 10.72 -3.14 -11.11
CA VAL A 264 9.35 -3.12 -10.55
C VAL A 264 8.37 -3.81 -11.50
N GLY A 265 8.47 -3.53 -12.80
CA GLY A 265 7.63 -4.16 -13.82
C GLY A 265 7.84 -5.68 -13.91
N LYS A 266 9.07 -6.17 -13.76
CA LYS A 266 9.38 -7.61 -13.74
C LYS A 266 8.80 -8.29 -12.50
N ASP A 267 8.94 -7.69 -11.32
CA ASP A 267 8.37 -8.26 -10.09
C ASP A 267 6.85 -8.38 -10.17
N TRP A 268 6.19 -7.35 -10.72
CA TRP A 268 4.76 -7.40 -11.03
C TRP A 268 4.41 -8.46 -12.08
N PHE A 269 5.21 -8.60 -13.13
CA PHE A 269 5.02 -9.63 -14.15
C PHE A 269 5.07 -11.05 -13.54
N TYR A 270 6.07 -11.35 -12.72
CA TYR A 270 6.18 -12.64 -12.06
C TYR A 270 5.03 -12.90 -11.09
N LEU A 271 4.60 -11.88 -10.33
CA LEU A 271 3.43 -11.98 -9.46
C LEU A 271 2.17 -12.37 -10.25
N PHE A 272 1.93 -11.74 -11.40
CA PHE A 272 0.78 -12.07 -12.25
C PHE A 272 0.87 -13.48 -12.87
N GLU A 273 2.06 -13.94 -13.24
CA GLU A 273 2.23 -15.33 -13.72
C GLU A 273 1.95 -16.34 -12.62
N VAL A 274 2.35 -16.10 -11.36
CA VAL A 274 1.96 -16.97 -10.23
C VAL A 274 0.42 -17.04 -10.09
N PHE A 275 -0.26 -15.90 -10.17
CA PHE A 275 -1.72 -15.88 -10.11
C PHE A 275 -2.37 -16.60 -11.30
N LYS A 276 -1.74 -16.58 -12.47
CA LYS A 276 -2.23 -17.28 -13.66
C LYS A 276 -2.07 -18.80 -13.54
N GLU A 277 -0.93 -19.28 -13.01
CA GLU A 277 -0.72 -20.71 -12.70
C GLU A 277 -1.66 -21.23 -11.62
N SER A 278 -2.02 -20.38 -10.64
CA SER A 278 -2.91 -20.79 -9.53
C SER A 278 -4.35 -21.08 -9.98
N LYS A 279 -4.75 -20.65 -11.18
CA LYS A 279 -6.06 -21.01 -11.72
C LYS A 279 -6.05 -22.51 -12.05
N PRO A 280 -7.05 -23.28 -11.60
CA PRO A 280 -7.08 -24.72 -11.86
C PRO A 280 -7.02 -24.95 -13.37
N GLN A 281 -5.95 -25.61 -13.81
CA GLN A 281 -5.82 -26.11 -15.16
C GLN A 281 -6.97 -27.11 -15.37
N ASP A 282 -7.91 -26.76 -16.23
CA ASP A 282 -8.92 -27.71 -16.70
C ASP A 282 -8.19 -28.98 -17.14
N ARG A 283 -8.33 -30.05 -16.37
CA ARG A 283 -7.74 -31.34 -16.69
C ARG A 283 -8.21 -31.71 -18.10
N PRO A 284 -7.30 -32.04 -19.04
CA PRO A 284 -7.74 -32.69 -20.26
C PRO A 284 -8.53 -33.93 -19.84
N LYS A 285 -9.74 -34.08 -20.37
CA LYS A 285 -10.55 -35.28 -20.19
C LYS A 285 -9.64 -36.46 -20.50
N SER A 286 -9.46 -37.34 -19.52
CA SER A 286 -8.84 -38.64 -19.74
C SER A 286 -9.59 -39.30 -20.88
N ASP A 287 -8.90 -39.49 -22.00
CA ASP A 287 -9.38 -40.32 -23.10
C ASP A 287 -9.66 -41.72 -22.52
N LEU A 288 -10.95 -42.04 -22.46
CA LEU A 288 -11.50 -43.39 -22.34
C LEU A 288 -11.70 -43.95 -23.75
#